data_AF-A0A1D2MD29-F1
#
_entry.id   AF-A0A1D2MD29-F1
#
_cell.length_a   1.000
_cell.length_b   1.000
_cell.length_c   1.000
_cell.angle_alpha   90.00
_cell.angle_beta   90.00
_cell.angle_gamma   90.00
#
_symmetry.space_group_name_H-M   'P 1'
#
loop_
_entity.id
_entity.type
_entity.pdbx_description
1 polymer ?
#
loop_
_entity_poly.entity_id
_entity_poly.type
_entity_poly.pdbx_seq_one_letter_code
_entity_poly.pdbx_strand_id
1 'polypeptide(L)'
;MLYVNKNAVNFTQLGCSKQVKEKLVVVGNCYNESTAVDILFQANNTQLPLINICHNTNRDETIYAHHYIIGAGLNPYEVSNNRPSFKEGQFYTTISANDAYSQSSQKNQVAYLVGSQSLAEKYINTSRSFYFARGHLAPDGDFVHIYEQNATYYYINVAPQWQAINNGNWKALESALRTYAKSKNTNLEVWTGGKDVLKLDDVNGNQVEIYLARDSKGKLSLPAPELSWKVLRDPSRNASVAVFMINNPHLTKIPSRLIVCPDVCSQISWVTWDVKNVEKGYTYCCKMDSLKNSLPYLPEMSKEQLLT
;
A
#
# COMPACT_ATOMS: atom_id res chain seq x y z
N MET A 1 -39.66 5.87 -12.06
CA MET A 1 -39.57 4.41 -12.24
C MET A 1 -38.23 4.11 -12.86
N LEU A 2 -37.46 3.18 -12.27
CA LEU A 2 -36.22 2.72 -12.88
C LEU A 2 -36.56 1.64 -13.90
N TYR A 3 -35.90 1.64 -15.06
CA TYR A 3 -36.08 0.62 -16.08
C TYR A 3 -34.82 -0.24 -16.18
N VAL A 4 -34.95 -1.55 -15.99
CA VAL A 4 -33.87 -2.54 -16.20
C VAL A 4 -34.33 -3.47 -17.31
N ASN A 5 -33.53 -3.59 -18.38
CA ASN A 5 -33.88 -4.37 -19.58
C ASN A 5 -35.27 -4.01 -20.14
N LYS A 6 -35.60 -2.70 -20.20
CA LYS A 6 -36.88 -2.14 -20.66
C LYS A 6 -38.11 -2.48 -19.79
N ASN A 7 -37.93 -3.13 -18.64
CA ASN A 7 -39.00 -3.38 -17.67
C ASN A 7 -38.96 -2.35 -16.55
N ALA A 8 -40.11 -1.80 -16.17
CA ALA A 8 -40.21 -0.96 -14.98
C ALA A 8 -39.99 -1.81 -13.73
N VAL A 9 -39.00 -1.46 -12.92
CA VAL A 9 -38.67 -2.16 -11.67
C VAL A 9 -38.83 -1.20 -10.50
N ASN A 10 -39.42 -1.68 -9.41
CA ASN A 10 -39.46 -0.91 -8.17
C ASN A 10 -38.06 -0.85 -7.57
N PHE A 11 -37.63 0.32 -7.12
CA PHE A 11 -36.34 0.49 -6.48
C PHE A 11 -36.16 -0.44 -5.27
N THR A 12 -37.24 -0.75 -4.53
CA THR A 12 -37.20 -1.70 -3.40
C THR A 12 -36.94 -3.16 -3.81
N GLN A 13 -37.13 -3.49 -5.09
CA GLN A 13 -36.82 -4.80 -5.66
C GLN A 13 -35.40 -4.86 -6.24
N LEU A 14 -34.71 -3.72 -6.28
CA LEU A 14 -33.35 -3.61 -6.76
C LEU A 14 -32.40 -3.61 -5.57
N GLY A 15 -31.61 -4.68 -5.47
CA GLY A 15 -30.65 -4.87 -4.39
C GLY A 15 -30.17 -6.30 -4.36
N CYS A 16 -28.96 -6.52 -3.85
CA CYS A 16 -28.47 -7.88 -3.64
C CYS A 16 -29.06 -8.43 -2.33
N SER A 17 -29.58 -9.65 -2.35
CA SER A 17 -30.04 -10.34 -1.13
C SER A 17 -28.90 -10.68 -0.16
N LYS A 18 -27.66 -10.64 -0.65
CA LYS A 18 -26.41 -10.78 0.11
C LYS A 18 -25.40 -9.77 -0.40
N GLN A 19 -24.55 -9.27 0.48
CA GLN A 19 -23.42 -8.44 0.07
C GLN A 19 -22.55 -9.18 -0.95
N VAL A 20 -22.20 -8.51 -2.04
CA VAL A 20 -21.27 -9.05 -3.03
C VAL A 20 -19.94 -9.34 -2.35
N LYS A 21 -19.36 -10.52 -2.65
CA LYS A 21 -18.08 -10.95 -2.10
C LYS A 21 -17.03 -11.01 -3.20
N GLU A 22 -15.89 -10.43 -2.88
CA GLU A 22 -14.67 -10.49 -3.66
C GLU A 22 -14.09 -11.90 -3.70
N LYS A 23 -13.30 -12.17 -4.73
CA LYS A 23 -12.52 -13.40 -4.91
C LYS A 23 -11.07 -13.05 -5.16
N LEU A 24 -10.18 -13.92 -4.69
CA LEU A 24 -8.77 -13.91 -5.04
C LEU A 24 -8.56 -14.86 -6.21
N VAL A 25 -8.13 -14.35 -7.36
CA VAL A 25 -7.89 -15.14 -8.56
C VAL A 25 -6.43 -14.99 -8.98
N VAL A 26 -5.70 -16.10 -9.06
CA VAL A 26 -4.36 -16.11 -9.64
C VAL A 26 -4.50 -16.00 -11.15
N VAL A 27 -3.93 -14.94 -11.73
CA VAL A 27 -4.06 -14.61 -13.17
C VAL A 27 -2.77 -14.85 -13.96
N GLY A 28 -1.71 -15.31 -13.28
CA GLY A 28 -0.44 -15.68 -13.89
C GLY A 28 0.74 -15.27 -13.03
N ASN A 29 1.82 -14.87 -13.69
CA ASN A 29 3.03 -14.38 -13.06
C ASN A 29 3.23 -12.89 -13.38
N CYS A 30 3.92 -12.20 -12.49
CA CYS A 30 4.36 -10.82 -12.64
C CYS A 30 5.89 -10.77 -12.46
N TYR A 31 6.42 -9.64 -12.00
CA TYR A 31 7.85 -9.41 -11.84
C TYR A 31 8.60 -10.51 -11.07
N ASN A 32 9.77 -10.92 -11.59
CA ASN A 32 10.62 -11.97 -11.02
C ASN A 32 9.87 -13.26 -10.68
N GLU A 33 9.01 -13.72 -11.60
CA GLU A 33 8.21 -14.94 -11.46
C GLU A 33 7.24 -14.95 -10.26
N SER A 34 7.04 -13.79 -9.63
CA SER A 34 6.07 -13.63 -8.54
C SER A 34 4.64 -13.85 -9.04
N THR A 35 3.71 -14.10 -8.13
CA THR A 35 2.32 -14.44 -8.47
C THR A 35 1.51 -13.18 -8.73
N ALA A 36 0.88 -13.10 -9.92
CA ALA A 36 -0.11 -12.07 -10.23
C ALA A 36 -1.49 -12.51 -9.71
N VAL A 37 -2.12 -11.66 -8.90
CA VAL A 37 -3.39 -11.96 -8.23
C VAL A 37 -4.35 -10.79 -8.44
N ASP A 38 -5.55 -11.10 -8.90
CA ASP A 38 -6.65 -10.14 -8.92
C ASP A 38 -7.54 -10.33 -7.70
N ILE A 39 -7.79 -9.24 -6.98
CA ILE A 39 -8.96 -9.10 -6.11
C ILE A 39 -10.10 -8.63 -7.00
N LEU A 40 -11.09 -9.48 -7.25
CA LEU A 40 -12.15 -9.22 -8.22
C LEU A 40 -13.53 -9.59 -7.73
N PHE A 41 -14.56 -9.06 -8.40
CA PHE A 41 -15.94 -9.50 -8.25
C PHE A 41 -16.39 -10.30 -9.47
N GLN A 42 -17.32 -11.23 -9.26
CA GLN A 42 -17.91 -12.03 -10.33
C GLN A 42 -19.39 -11.66 -10.49
N ALA A 43 -19.77 -11.23 -11.69
CA ALA A 43 -21.15 -10.99 -12.08
C ALA A 43 -21.52 -11.89 -13.26
N ASN A 44 -22.23 -12.99 -12.99
CA ASN A 44 -22.49 -14.07 -13.96
C ASN A 44 -21.16 -14.57 -14.58
N ASN A 45 -20.97 -14.37 -15.89
CA ASN A 45 -19.74 -14.75 -16.61
C ASN A 45 -18.72 -13.61 -16.72
N THR A 46 -18.99 -12.45 -16.12
CA THR A 46 -18.12 -11.27 -16.18
C THR A 46 -17.24 -11.18 -14.94
N GLN A 47 -15.93 -11.08 -15.13
CA GLN A 47 -14.98 -10.75 -14.09
C GLN A 47 -14.79 -9.23 -14.02
N LEU A 48 -14.79 -8.69 -12.82
CA LEU A 48 -14.63 -7.26 -12.54
C LEU A 48 -13.43 -7.10 -11.59
N PRO A 49 -12.19 -7.03 -12.10
CA PRO A 49 -10.99 -6.79 -11.29
C PRO A 49 -11.06 -5.43 -10.59
N LEU A 50 -10.73 -5.40 -9.31
CA LEU A 50 -10.68 -4.19 -8.49
C LEU A 50 -9.24 -3.77 -8.20
N ILE A 51 -8.40 -4.74 -7.78
CA ILE A 51 -6.99 -4.52 -7.42
C ILE A 51 -6.17 -5.63 -8.05
N ASN A 52 -5.16 -5.28 -8.83
CA ASN A 52 -4.16 -6.21 -9.32
C ASN A 52 -2.94 -6.19 -8.40
N ILE A 53 -2.48 -7.36 -7.98
CA ILE A 53 -1.43 -7.53 -6.98
C ILE A 53 -0.31 -8.39 -7.57
N CYS A 54 0.93 -7.95 -7.40
CA CYS A 54 2.10 -8.77 -7.64
C CYS A 54 2.70 -9.22 -6.31
N HIS A 55 2.53 -10.50 -5.97
CA HIS A 55 2.88 -11.06 -4.67
C HIS A 55 3.95 -12.14 -4.77
N ASN A 56 5.06 -11.95 -4.05
CA ASN A 56 6.12 -12.93 -3.89
C ASN A 56 5.76 -13.89 -2.74
N THR A 57 5.18 -15.03 -3.10
CA THR A 57 4.76 -16.10 -2.17
C THR A 57 5.92 -16.75 -1.41
N ASN A 58 7.16 -16.63 -1.89
CA ASN A 58 8.31 -17.19 -1.20
C ASN A 58 8.76 -16.32 -0.02
N ARG A 59 8.49 -15.02 -0.05
CA ARG A 59 8.88 -14.05 0.97
C ARG A 59 7.69 -13.47 1.75
N ASP A 60 6.46 -13.86 1.39
CA ASP A 60 5.23 -13.24 1.88
C ASP A 60 5.26 -11.70 1.69
N GLU A 61 5.72 -11.26 0.51
CA GLU A 61 5.98 -9.85 0.19
C GLU A 61 5.11 -9.44 -1.00
N THR A 62 4.35 -8.36 -0.87
CA THR A 62 3.71 -7.75 -2.04
C THR A 62 4.62 -6.71 -2.66
N ILE A 63 4.99 -6.94 -3.92
CA ILE A 63 5.88 -6.09 -4.71
C ILE A 63 5.16 -4.80 -5.09
N TYR A 64 3.93 -4.93 -5.61
CA TYR A 64 3.04 -3.79 -5.84
C TYR A 64 1.57 -4.21 -5.81
N ALA A 65 0.70 -3.23 -5.55
CA ALA A 65 -0.70 -3.25 -5.89
C ALA A 65 -1.00 -2.14 -6.91
N HIS A 66 -1.91 -2.41 -7.84
CA HIS A 66 -2.39 -1.50 -8.87
C HIS A 66 -3.91 -1.38 -8.79
N HIS A 67 -4.41 -0.14 -8.81
CA HIS A 67 -5.84 0.16 -8.78
C HIS A 67 -6.12 1.55 -9.39
N TYR A 68 -7.41 1.90 -9.45
CA TYR A 68 -7.86 3.21 -9.92
C TYR A 68 -8.59 3.96 -8.81
N ILE A 69 -8.33 5.27 -8.71
CA ILE A 69 -9.16 6.20 -7.94
C ILE A 69 -10.13 6.86 -8.91
N ILE A 70 -11.43 6.63 -8.70
CA ILE A 70 -12.49 7.22 -9.54
C ILE A 70 -12.93 8.55 -8.95
N GLY A 71 -12.31 9.66 -9.35
CA GLY A 71 -12.48 10.97 -8.72
C GLY A 71 -13.93 11.46 -8.70
N ALA A 72 -14.68 11.25 -9.78
CA ALA A 72 -16.11 11.57 -9.87
C ALA A 72 -16.96 10.75 -8.89
N GLY A 73 -16.49 9.54 -8.55
CA GLY A 73 -17.20 8.58 -7.71
C GLY A 73 -16.94 8.75 -6.21
N LEU A 74 -15.87 9.46 -5.81
CA LEU A 74 -15.51 9.66 -4.40
C LEU A 74 -16.53 10.55 -3.66
N ASN A 75 -17.63 9.91 -3.26
CA ASN A 75 -18.77 10.50 -2.58
C ASN A 75 -18.64 10.30 -1.06
N PRO A 76 -18.73 11.34 -0.21
CA PRO A 76 -18.59 11.21 1.24
C PRO A 76 -19.67 10.36 1.94
N TYR A 77 -20.74 9.95 1.24
CA TYR A 77 -21.89 9.27 1.86
C TYR A 77 -21.74 7.74 2.01
N GLU A 78 -20.83 7.07 1.29
CA GLU A 78 -20.63 5.60 1.40
C GLU A 78 -19.31 5.23 2.10
N VAL A 79 -18.93 5.97 3.13
CA VAL A 79 -17.79 5.61 3.99
C VAL A 79 -18.29 4.64 5.06
N SER A 80 -17.81 3.39 5.05
CA SER A 80 -18.11 2.45 6.14
C SER A 80 -17.34 2.83 7.41
N ASN A 81 -18.05 2.96 8.54
CA ASN A 81 -17.43 3.02 9.87
C ASN A 81 -17.06 1.62 10.41
N ASN A 82 -17.56 0.55 9.79
CA ASN A 82 -17.35 -0.84 10.21
C ASN A 82 -16.39 -1.52 9.23
N ARG A 83 -15.10 -1.45 9.55
CA ARG A 83 -14.01 -2.07 8.78
C ARG A 83 -13.88 -3.55 9.13
N PRO A 84 -13.75 -4.46 8.15
CA PRO A 84 -13.59 -5.89 8.42
C PRO A 84 -12.18 -6.19 8.95
N SER A 85 -12.02 -7.39 9.53
CA SER A 85 -10.70 -7.93 9.83
C SER A 85 -9.93 -8.28 8.54
N PHE A 86 -8.60 -8.20 8.62
CA PHE A 86 -7.74 -8.63 7.53
C PHE A 86 -7.80 -10.14 7.31
N LYS A 87 -7.71 -10.55 6.05
CA LYS A 87 -7.77 -11.94 5.59
C LYS A 87 -6.43 -12.34 4.98
N GLU A 88 -5.98 -13.55 5.29
CA GLU A 88 -4.75 -14.13 4.71
C GLU A 88 -4.99 -14.72 3.31
N GLY A 89 -6.21 -15.19 3.05
CA GLY A 89 -6.51 -15.90 1.81
C GLY A 89 -5.72 -17.21 1.72
N GLN A 90 -5.26 -17.55 0.52
CA GLN A 90 -4.50 -18.77 0.24
C GLN A 90 -2.96 -18.57 0.25
N PHE A 91 -2.48 -17.37 0.58
CA PHE A 91 -1.09 -16.97 0.32
C PHE A 91 -0.17 -17.14 1.53
N TYR A 92 -0.68 -16.99 2.76
CA TYR A 92 0.11 -17.14 3.98
C TYR A 92 -0.03 -18.56 4.53
N THR A 93 0.88 -19.45 4.15
CA THR A 93 0.79 -20.90 4.46
C THR A 93 1.79 -21.39 5.49
N THR A 94 2.92 -20.68 5.66
CA THR A 94 4.00 -21.04 6.57
C THR A 94 4.06 -20.19 7.84
N ILE A 95 3.37 -19.05 7.83
CA ILE A 95 3.27 -18.09 8.93
C ILE A 95 1.82 -17.61 9.09
N SER A 96 1.50 -17.04 10.26
CA SER A 96 0.30 -16.23 10.47
C SER A 96 0.67 -14.76 10.31
N ALA A 97 0.18 -14.11 9.26
CA ALA A 97 0.37 -12.68 9.05
C ALA A 97 -0.28 -11.89 10.17
N ASN A 98 -1.45 -12.33 10.64
CA ASN A 98 -2.14 -11.68 11.74
C ASN A 98 -1.30 -11.66 13.02
N ASP A 99 -0.65 -12.77 13.36
CA ASP A 99 0.20 -12.83 14.54
C ASP A 99 1.49 -12.02 14.35
N ALA A 100 2.08 -12.03 13.14
CA ALA A 100 3.27 -11.26 12.82
C ALA A 100 3.06 -9.75 13.01
N TYR A 101 1.87 -9.24 12.73
CA TYR A 101 1.51 -7.83 12.95
C TYR A 101 1.14 -7.49 14.41
N SER A 102 1.06 -8.46 15.32
CA SER A 102 0.87 -8.14 16.74
C SER A 102 2.13 -7.50 17.32
N GLN A 103 1.95 -6.50 18.20
CA GLN A 103 3.08 -5.77 18.80
C GLN A 103 3.97 -6.69 19.64
N SER A 104 3.40 -7.72 20.28
CA SER A 104 4.15 -8.74 21.01
C SER A 104 5.04 -9.57 20.09
N SER A 105 4.50 -10.06 18.97
CA SER A 105 5.31 -10.81 17.99
C SER A 105 6.39 -9.95 17.38
N GLN A 106 6.08 -8.68 17.05
CA GLN A 106 7.08 -7.74 16.54
C GLN A 106 8.23 -7.53 17.52
N LYS A 107 7.95 -7.35 18.83
CA LYS A 107 9.01 -7.23 19.84
C LYS A 107 9.91 -8.46 19.86
N ASN A 108 9.32 -9.66 19.89
CA ASN A 108 10.08 -10.91 19.92
C ASN A 108 10.88 -11.15 18.64
N GLN A 109 10.30 -10.83 17.49
CA GLN A 109 10.95 -10.98 16.19
C GLN A 109 12.09 -9.98 16.02
N VAL A 110 11.88 -8.71 16.36
CA VAL A 110 12.93 -7.69 16.32
C VAL A 110 14.03 -8.02 17.33
N ALA A 111 13.70 -8.50 18.53
CA ALA A 111 14.69 -8.94 19.52
C ALA A 111 15.60 -10.05 18.99
N TYR A 112 15.02 -11.00 18.25
CA TYR A 112 15.78 -12.04 17.56
C TYR A 112 16.73 -11.45 16.50
N LEU A 113 16.24 -10.53 15.67
CA LEU A 113 17.03 -9.93 14.59
C LEU A 113 18.16 -9.02 15.10
N VAL A 114 17.89 -8.20 16.11
CA VAL A 114 18.87 -7.23 16.66
C VAL A 114 19.73 -7.80 17.79
N GLY A 115 19.47 -9.05 18.19
CA GLY A 115 20.21 -9.75 19.25
C GLY A 115 19.96 -9.22 20.67
N SER A 116 18.91 -8.43 20.91
CA SER A 116 18.63 -7.84 22.22
C SER A 116 17.16 -7.46 22.43
N GLN A 117 16.57 -7.97 23.51
CA GLN A 117 15.21 -7.64 23.94
C GLN A 117 15.07 -6.15 24.29
N SER A 118 16.03 -5.60 25.04
CA SER A 118 15.97 -4.20 25.47
C SER A 118 16.15 -3.22 24.30
N LEU A 119 16.91 -3.60 23.27
CA LEU A 119 17.03 -2.82 22.04
C LEU A 119 15.75 -2.91 21.20
N ALA A 120 15.16 -4.10 21.08
CA ALA A 120 13.88 -4.27 20.40
C ALA A 120 12.74 -3.46 21.05
N GLU A 121 12.72 -3.32 22.37
CA GLU A 121 11.74 -2.48 23.06
C GLU A 121 11.94 -0.97 22.83
N LYS A 122 13.17 -0.55 22.49
CA LYS A 122 13.44 0.83 22.05
C LYS A 122 12.94 1.08 20.63
N TYR A 123 13.10 0.10 19.73
CA TYR A 123 12.58 0.19 18.36
C TYR A 123 11.06 0.06 18.33
N ILE A 124 10.51 -1.00 18.93
CA ILE A 124 9.07 -1.27 19.02
C ILE A 124 8.48 -0.57 20.25
N ASN A 125 8.33 0.75 20.14
CA ASN A 125 7.75 1.61 21.17
C ASN A 125 6.30 2.00 20.83
N THR A 126 5.36 1.29 21.44
CA THR A 126 3.91 1.44 21.21
C THR A 126 3.38 2.81 21.63
N SER A 127 3.93 3.41 22.68
CA SER A 127 3.55 4.75 23.15
C SER A 127 3.86 5.86 22.13
N ARG A 128 4.86 5.63 21.27
CA ARG A 128 5.25 6.54 20.19
C ARG A 128 4.64 6.18 18.83
N SER A 129 3.76 5.18 18.77
CA SER A 129 3.31 4.57 17.51
C SER A 129 4.47 4.00 16.67
N PHE A 130 5.57 3.60 17.32
CA PHE A 130 6.69 2.93 16.65
C PHE A 130 6.46 1.42 16.75
N TYR A 131 5.60 0.94 15.87
CA TYR A 131 5.37 -0.48 15.61
C TYR A 131 4.90 -0.59 14.16
N PHE A 132 5.07 -1.75 13.54
CA PHE A 132 4.61 -1.96 12.17
C PHE A 132 3.10 -2.17 12.14
N ALA A 133 2.44 -1.39 11.31
CA ALA A 133 1.04 -1.51 10.97
C ALA A 133 0.87 -2.20 9.62
N ARG A 134 -0.37 -2.61 9.38
CA ARG A 134 -0.84 -3.14 8.11
C ARG A 134 -1.05 -1.99 7.12
N GLY A 135 0.05 -1.43 6.61
CA GLY A 135 0.01 -0.33 5.64
C GLY A 135 -0.59 -0.79 4.32
N HIS A 136 -1.79 -0.33 4.00
CA HIS A 136 -2.48 -0.68 2.75
C HIS A 136 -1.70 -0.16 1.54
N LEU A 137 -1.67 -0.95 0.47
CA LEU A 137 -1.15 -0.52 -0.83
C LEU A 137 -2.26 0.15 -1.66
N ALA A 138 -3.41 -0.53 -1.79
CA ALA A 138 -4.67 0.05 -2.22
C ALA A 138 -5.59 0.28 -1.01
N PRO A 139 -5.65 1.51 -0.44
CA PRO A 139 -6.41 1.79 0.78
C PRO A 139 -7.92 1.84 0.53
N ASP A 140 -8.72 1.52 1.55
CA ASP A 140 -10.18 1.51 1.46
C ASP A 140 -10.77 2.84 0.98
N GLY A 141 -10.22 3.96 1.44
CA GLY A 141 -10.69 5.30 1.07
C GLY A 141 -10.57 5.64 -0.42
N ASP A 142 -9.79 4.87 -1.19
CA ASP A 142 -9.66 5.07 -2.64
C ASP A 142 -10.86 4.50 -3.43
N PHE A 143 -11.73 3.73 -2.75
CA PHE A 143 -12.89 3.06 -3.35
C PHE A 143 -14.22 3.65 -2.87
N VAL A 144 -15.22 3.60 -3.75
CA VAL A 144 -16.50 4.27 -3.55
C VAL A 144 -17.42 3.42 -2.70
N HIS A 145 -17.56 2.15 -3.07
CA HIS A 145 -18.59 1.30 -2.49
C HIS A 145 -18.05 0.47 -1.33
N ILE A 146 -18.89 0.21 -0.33
CA ILE A 146 -18.52 -0.57 0.87
C ILE A 146 -17.98 -1.96 0.51
N TYR A 147 -18.50 -2.61 -0.53
CA TYR A 147 -18.01 -3.93 -0.94
C TYR A 147 -16.59 -3.86 -1.53
N GLU A 148 -16.24 -2.79 -2.23
CA GLU A 148 -14.88 -2.53 -2.72
C GLU A 148 -13.93 -2.20 -1.57
N GLN A 149 -14.37 -1.35 -0.63
CA GLN A 149 -13.64 -1.02 0.59
C GLN A 149 -13.30 -2.29 1.40
N ASN A 150 -14.27 -3.20 1.57
CA ASN A 150 -14.04 -4.46 2.28
C ASN A 150 -13.07 -5.41 1.56
N ALA A 151 -12.93 -5.26 0.23
CA ALA A 151 -12.02 -6.06 -0.58
C ALA A 151 -10.55 -5.64 -0.40
N THR A 152 -10.26 -4.47 0.18
CA THR A 152 -8.87 -4.03 0.44
C THR A 152 -8.21 -4.75 1.61
N TYR A 153 -9.00 -5.40 2.47
CA TYR A 153 -8.57 -6.01 3.74
C TYR A 153 -7.99 -7.42 3.56
N TYR A 154 -7.03 -7.57 2.65
CA TYR A 154 -6.22 -8.77 2.51
C TYR A 154 -4.75 -8.46 2.83
N TYR A 155 -4.05 -9.38 3.49
CA TYR A 155 -2.64 -9.20 3.80
C TYR A 155 -1.76 -9.14 2.54
N ILE A 156 -2.21 -9.65 1.40
CA ILE A 156 -1.51 -9.45 0.12
C ILE A 156 -1.66 -8.02 -0.44
N ASN A 157 -2.53 -7.17 0.12
CA ASN A 157 -2.68 -5.76 -0.24
C ASN A 157 -2.00 -4.84 0.81
N VAL A 158 -1.01 -5.36 1.52
CA VAL A 158 -0.37 -4.68 2.64
C VAL A 158 1.14 -4.84 2.59
N ALA A 159 1.87 -3.83 3.05
CA ALA A 159 3.27 -3.96 3.43
C ALA A 159 3.49 -3.45 4.87
N PRO A 160 4.50 -3.97 5.59
CA PRO A 160 4.81 -3.48 6.93
C PRO A 160 5.27 -2.02 6.90
N GLN A 161 4.51 -1.14 7.54
CA GLN A 161 4.83 0.28 7.59
C GLN A 161 4.79 0.75 9.04
N TRP A 162 5.77 1.53 9.48
CA TRP A 162 5.72 2.08 10.84
C TRP A 162 4.43 2.87 11.05
N GLN A 163 3.72 2.63 12.16
CA GLN A 163 2.41 3.23 12.39
C GLN A 163 2.47 4.77 12.42
N ALA A 164 3.55 5.35 12.95
CA ALA A 164 3.79 6.79 12.90
C ALA A 164 3.85 7.35 11.46
N ILE A 165 4.31 6.53 10.51
CA ILE A 165 4.40 6.86 9.08
C ILE A 165 3.05 6.60 8.39
N ASN A 166 2.47 5.41 8.61
CA ASN A 166 1.17 4.98 8.09
C ASN A 166 0.05 5.97 8.43
N ASN A 167 -0.05 6.38 9.70
CA ASN A 167 -1.03 7.38 10.14
C ASN A 167 -0.47 8.82 10.11
N GLY A 168 0.72 9.00 9.55
CA GLY A 168 1.40 10.28 9.36
C GLY A 168 1.33 10.74 7.91
N ASN A 169 2.48 10.91 7.27
CA ASN A 169 2.57 11.45 5.91
C ASN A 169 1.98 10.51 4.86
N TRP A 170 1.94 9.18 5.11
CA TRP A 170 1.34 8.24 4.15
C TRP A 170 -0.17 8.49 4.01
N LYS A 171 -0.88 8.60 5.14
CA LYS A 171 -2.28 9.01 5.17
C LYS A 171 -2.50 10.41 4.58
N ALA A 172 -1.59 11.35 4.80
CA ALA A 172 -1.67 12.70 4.23
C ALA A 172 -1.58 12.65 2.69
N LEU A 173 -0.63 11.89 2.15
CA LEU A 173 -0.51 11.61 0.72
C LEU A 173 -1.84 11.06 0.18
N GLU A 174 -2.31 9.93 0.71
CA GLU A 174 -3.55 9.30 0.25
C GLU A 174 -4.76 10.25 0.28
N SER A 175 -4.89 11.07 1.32
CA SER A 175 -5.95 12.08 1.43
C SER A 175 -5.84 13.19 0.40
N ALA A 176 -4.62 13.65 0.12
CA ALA A 176 -4.36 14.67 -0.89
C ALA A 176 -4.70 14.17 -2.30
N LEU A 177 -4.40 12.90 -2.62
CA LEU A 177 -4.71 12.30 -3.92
C LEU A 177 -6.21 12.20 -4.16
N ARG A 178 -6.96 11.74 -3.17
CA ARG A 178 -8.43 11.70 -3.24
C ARG A 178 -9.03 13.09 -3.42
N THR A 179 -8.49 14.08 -2.71
CA THR A 179 -8.91 15.48 -2.84
C THR A 179 -8.61 16.02 -4.24
N TYR A 180 -7.41 15.76 -4.76
CA TYR A 180 -7.00 16.13 -6.10
C TYR A 180 -7.93 15.49 -7.15
N ALA A 181 -8.09 14.16 -7.13
CA ALA A 181 -8.91 13.41 -8.08
C ALA A 181 -10.35 13.94 -8.12
N LYS A 182 -10.93 14.18 -6.94
CA LYS A 182 -12.27 14.77 -6.80
C LYS A 182 -12.35 16.20 -7.33
N SER A 183 -11.43 17.07 -6.92
CA SER A 183 -11.44 18.50 -7.31
C SER A 183 -11.24 18.70 -8.81
N LYS A 184 -10.46 17.81 -9.44
CA LYS A 184 -10.16 17.83 -10.88
C LYS A 184 -11.11 16.97 -11.70
N ASN A 185 -12.07 16.29 -11.05
CA ASN A 185 -12.99 15.33 -11.65
C ASN A 185 -12.29 14.36 -12.60
N THR A 186 -11.19 13.76 -12.14
CA THR A 186 -10.33 12.88 -12.95
C THR A 186 -10.15 11.52 -12.29
N ASN A 187 -9.84 10.51 -13.11
CA ASN A 187 -9.47 9.19 -12.62
C ASN A 187 -7.95 9.11 -12.54
N LEU A 188 -7.45 8.62 -11.41
CA LEU A 188 -6.03 8.34 -11.25
C LEU A 188 -5.78 6.85 -11.37
N GLU A 189 -4.79 6.50 -12.16
CA GLU A 189 -4.18 5.17 -12.15
C GLU A 189 -3.06 5.16 -11.10
N VAL A 190 -3.06 4.17 -10.21
CA VAL A 190 -2.21 4.16 -9.02
C VAL A 190 -1.49 2.83 -8.89
N TRP A 191 -0.17 2.89 -8.74
CA TRP A 191 0.64 1.75 -8.29
C TRP A 191 1.27 2.08 -6.96
N THR A 192 1.34 1.10 -6.08
CA THR A 192 1.86 1.28 -4.73
C THR A 192 2.64 0.06 -4.31
N GLY A 193 3.81 0.23 -3.70
CA GLY A 193 4.61 -0.91 -3.27
C GLY A 193 5.75 -0.54 -2.32
N GLY A 194 6.57 -1.56 -2.06
CA GLY A 194 7.80 -1.45 -1.30
C GLY A 194 9.03 -1.51 -2.20
N LYS A 195 10.14 -0.93 -1.75
CA LYS A 195 11.46 -1.11 -2.36
C LYS A 195 12.51 -1.35 -1.27
N ASP A 196 13.35 -2.35 -1.53
CA ASP A 196 14.41 -2.86 -0.64
C ASP A 196 13.87 -3.27 0.74
N VAL A 197 14.74 -3.81 1.62
CA VAL A 197 14.35 -4.20 2.99
C VAL A 197 14.92 -3.20 3.98
N LEU A 198 14.06 -2.70 4.87
CA LEU A 198 14.42 -1.82 5.97
C LEU A 198 15.50 -2.46 6.83
N LYS A 199 16.47 -1.64 7.25
CA LYS A 199 17.53 -2.05 8.18
C LYS A 199 17.51 -1.23 9.47
N LEU A 200 17.83 -1.89 10.58
CA LEU A 200 18.09 -1.27 11.89
C LEU A 200 19.44 -1.76 12.40
N ASP A 201 20.02 -1.03 13.36
CA ASP A 201 21.24 -1.47 14.02
C ASP A 201 20.94 -2.61 14.99
N ASP A 202 21.79 -3.65 14.98
CA ASP A 202 21.82 -4.67 16.01
C ASP A 202 22.54 -4.16 17.28
N VAL A 203 22.61 -5.01 18.31
CA VAL A 203 23.31 -4.70 19.57
C VAL A 203 24.80 -4.35 19.40
N ASN A 204 25.41 -4.72 18.28
CA ASN A 204 26.81 -4.44 17.95
C ASN A 204 26.97 -3.26 16.96
N GLY A 205 25.88 -2.63 16.52
CA GLY A 205 25.89 -1.54 15.54
C GLY A 205 25.96 -2.00 14.08
N ASN A 206 25.69 -3.28 13.78
CA ASN A 206 25.60 -3.77 12.40
C ASN A 206 24.17 -3.59 11.87
N GLN A 207 24.04 -3.24 10.59
CA GLN A 207 22.75 -3.11 9.93
C GLN A 207 22.15 -4.48 9.60
N VAL A 208 21.01 -4.81 10.22
CA VAL A 208 20.26 -6.05 10.00
C VAL A 208 18.91 -5.77 9.32
N GLU A 209 18.52 -6.63 8.39
CA GLU A 209 17.23 -6.53 7.68
C GLU A 209 16.05 -6.90 8.57
N ILE A 210 14.95 -6.16 8.43
CA ILE A 210 13.76 -6.33 9.26
C ILE A 210 12.68 -7.12 8.53
N TYR A 211 12.39 -8.30 9.07
CA TYR A 211 11.31 -9.20 8.68
C TYR A 211 10.39 -9.41 9.87
N LEU A 212 9.08 -9.33 9.67
CA LEU A 212 8.10 -9.42 10.76
C LEU A 212 7.81 -10.86 11.20
N ALA A 213 8.22 -11.85 10.41
CA ALA A 213 7.97 -13.24 10.72
C ALA A 213 9.16 -14.13 10.37
N ARG A 214 9.14 -15.33 10.95
CA ARG A 214 9.98 -16.45 10.57
C ARG A 214 9.18 -17.74 10.72
N ASP A 215 9.41 -18.70 9.84
CA ASP A 215 8.80 -20.02 9.95
C ASP A 215 9.48 -20.89 11.03
N SER A 216 8.99 -22.11 11.24
CA SER A 216 9.54 -23.05 12.22
C SER A 216 10.98 -23.51 11.91
N LYS A 217 11.46 -23.32 10.68
CA LYS A 217 12.82 -23.61 10.25
C LYS A 217 13.73 -22.37 10.28
N GLY A 218 13.20 -21.22 10.71
CA GLY A 218 13.92 -19.95 10.79
C GLY A 218 13.98 -19.18 9.48
N LYS A 219 13.27 -19.59 8.43
CA LYS A 219 13.19 -18.82 7.18
C LYS A 219 12.43 -17.52 7.43
N LEU A 220 13.04 -16.39 7.11
CA LEU A 220 12.44 -15.06 7.29
C LEU A 220 11.38 -14.79 6.21
N SER A 221 10.29 -14.14 6.63
CA SER A 221 9.12 -13.79 5.81
C SER A 221 8.58 -12.42 6.21
N LEU A 222 7.78 -11.82 5.32
CA LEU A 222 7.13 -10.53 5.51
C LEU A 222 8.14 -9.38 5.76
N PRO A 223 9.02 -9.09 4.79
CA PRO A 223 9.99 -8.00 4.90
C PRO A 223 9.30 -6.64 5.05
N ALA A 224 9.82 -5.79 5.94
CA ALA A 224 9.45 -4.39 5.99
C ALA A 224 10.20 -3.64 4.88
N PRO A 225 9.53 -2.92 3.95
CA PRO A 225 10.21 -2.18 2.91
C PRO A 225 11.04 -1.03 3.48
N GLU A 226 12.20 -0.73 2.88
CA GLU A 226 13.01 0.44 3.25
C GLU A 226 12.37 1.74 2.75
N LEU A 227 11.85 1.70 1.52
CA LEU A 227 11.06 2.77 0.91
C LEU A 227 9.66 2.26 0.60
N SER A 228 8.63 2.99 1.04
CA SER A 228 7.29 2.90 0.46
C SER A 228 7.22 3.85 -0.73
N TRP A 229 6.58 3.46 -1.82
CA TRP A 229 6.42 4.32 -2.99
C TRP A 229 5.01 4.22 -3.55
N LYS A 230 4.58 5.30 -4.21
CA LYS A 230 3.33 5.36 -4.97
C LYS A 230 3.55 6.10 -6.28
N VAL A 231 3.16 5.51 -7.40
CA VAL A 231 3.15 6.15 -8.73
C VAL A 231 1.72 6.47 -9.11
N LEU A 232 1.52 7.69 -9.57
CA LEU A 232 0.23 8.26 -9.91
C LEU A 232 0.25 8.73 -11.34
N ARG A 233 -0.76 8.34 -12.11
CA ARG A 233 -0.96 8.83 -13.48
C ARG A 233 -2.37 9.37 -13.64
N ASP A 234 -2.46 10.47 -14.36
CA ASP A 234 -3.69 10.98 -14.92
C ASP A 234 -3.59 10.83 -16.46
N PRO A 235 -4.09 9.71 -17.02
CA PRO A 235 -4.00 9.46 -18.45
C PRO A 235 -4.71 10.54 -19.29
N SER A 236 -5.76 11.17 -18.75
CA SER A 236 -6.52 12.21 -19.47
C SER A 236 -5.71 13.49 -19.70
N ARG A 237 -4.69 13.72 -18.86
CA ARG A 237 -3.81 14.89 -18.91
C ARG A 237 -2.38 14.54 -19.33
N ASN A 238 -2.09 13.27 -19.61
CA ASN A 238 -0.73 12.75 -19.83
C ASN A 238 0.25 13.26 -18.76
N ALA A 239 -0.14 13.12 -17.49
CA ALA A 239 0.59 13.64 -16.34
C ALA A 239 0.83 12.56 -15.28
N SER A 240 1.99 12.61 -14.62
CA SER A 240 2.34 11.66 -13.57
C SER A 240 3.33 12.19 -12.54
N VAL A 241 3.43 11.45 -11.46
CA VAL A 241 4.46 11.63 -10.44
C VAL A 241 4.68 10.31 -9.70
N ALA A 242 5.90 10.08 -9.23
CA ALA A 242 6.16 9.10 -8.19
C ALA A 242 6.44 9.80 -6.86
N VAL A 243 5.89 9.28 -5.79
CA VAL A 243 6.14 9.74 -4.43
C VAL A 243 6.82 8.61 -3.66
N PHE A 244 7.94 8.93 -3.02
CA PHE A 244 8.69 7.99 -2.18
C PHE A 244 8.65 8.46 -0.74
N MET A 245 8.60 7.50 0.17
CA MET A 245 8.60 7.72 1.60
C MET A 245 9.56 6.75 2.29
N ILE A 246 10.45 7.30 3.11
CA ILE A 246 11.41 6.49 3.87
C ILE A 246 10.68 5.86 5.05
N ASN A 247 10.63 4.53 5.10
CA ASN A 247 9.93 3.76 6.12
C ASN A 247 10.81 3.55 7.37
N ASN A 248 11.40 4.62 7.91
CA ASN A 248 12.23 4.54 9.11
C ASN A 248 12.12 5.82 9.96
N PRO A 249 11.31 5.82 11.03
CA PRO A 249 11.14 6.99 11.89
C PRO A 249 12.33 7.20 12.85
N HIS A 250 13.31 6.30 12.88
CA HIS A 250 14.47 6.38 13.78
C HIS A 250 15.65 7.16 13.17
N LEU A 251 15.56 7.54 11.89
CA LEU A 251 16.65 8.26 11.24
C LEU A 251 16.82 9.66 11.83
N THR A 252 18.04 10.01 12.19
CA THR A 252 18.43 11.37 12.58
C THR A 252 18.96 12.17 11.40
N LYS A 253 19.45 11.47 10.37
CA LYS A 253 19.91 12.04 9.09
C LYS A 253 19.45 11.13 7.97
N ILE A 254 19.02 11.73 6.86
CA ILE A 254 18.63 10.99 5.66
C ILE A 254 19.88 10.56 4.88
N PRO A 255 20.14 9.26 4.71
CA PRO A 255 21.20 8.78 3.83
C PRO A 255 20.91 9.15 2.37
N SER A 256 21.90 9.69 1.65
CA SER A 256 21.73 10.09 0.24
C SER A 256 21.30 8.92 -0.66
N ARG A 257 21.72 7.69 -0.33
CA ARG A 257 21.30 6.47 -1.05
C ARG A 257 19.79 6.23 -1.05
N LEU A 258 19.04 6.81 -0.10
CA LEU A 258 17.59 6.67 -0.02
C LEU A 258 16.85 7.69 -0.89
N ILE A 259 17.56 8.64 -1.50
CA ILE A 259 16.99 9.65 -2.40
C ILE A 259 17.30 9.22 -3.84
N VAL A 260 16.30 8.62 -4.50
CA VAL A 260 16.49 8.00 -5.83
C VAL A 260 16.30 8.98 -7.00
N CYS A 261 15.94 10.23 -6.72
CA CYS A 261 15.68 11.27 -7.72
C CYS A 261 15.82 12.68 -7.12
N PRO A 262 15.92 13.74 -7.96
CA PRO A 262 15.72 15.11 -7.51
C PRO A 262 14.30 15.33 -7.01
N ASP A 263 14.16 15.91 -5.82
CA ASP A 263 12.86 16.16 -5.20
C ASP A 263 12.13 17.33 -5.88
N VAL A 264 10.93 17.05 -6.39
CA VAL A 264 10.04 18.03 -7.03
C VAL A 264 8.75 18.29 -6.26
N CYS A 265 8.62 17.86 -4.99
CA CYS A 265 7.37 18.04 -4.24
C CYS A 265 6.92 19.50 -4.14
N SER A 266 7.85 20.46 -4.07
CA SER A 266 7.53 21.90 -4.03
C SER A 266 6.88 22.44 -5.30
N GLN A 267 6.93 21.69 -6.41
CA GLN A 267 6.29 22.04 -7.69
C GLN A 267 4.86 21.49 -7.80
N ILE A 268 4.38 20.73 -6.81
CA ILE A 268 3.12 20.00 -6.85
C ILE A 268 2.11 20.66 -5.91
N SER A 269 0.99 21.16 -6.45
CA SER A 269 0.10 22.04 -5.69
C SER A 269 -0.73 21.30 -4.63
N TRP A 270 -1.01 20.01 -4.83
CA TRP A 270 -1.74 19.19 -3.87
C TRP A 270 -0.85 18.61 -2.75
N VAL A 271 0.47 18.85 -2.77
CA VAL A 271 1.36 18.48 -1.68
C VAL A 271 1.42 19.62 -0.66
N THR A 272 0.63 19.50 0.41
CA THR A 272 0.43 20.59 1.39
C THR A 272 0.81 20.24 2.83
N TRP A 273 1.51 19.12 3.06
CA TRP A 273 1.95 18.69 4.39
C TRP A 273 3.48 18.79 4.54
N ASP A 274 3.96 18.66 5.78
CA ASP A 274 5.40 18.63 6.06
C ASP A 274 6.04 17.33 5.56
N VAL A 275 6.48 17.37 4.31
CA VAL A 275 7.16 16.26 3.63
C VAL A 275 8.51 15.91 4.26
N LYS A 276 9.11 16.78 5.09
CA LYS A 276 10.45 16.53 5.68
C LYS A 276 10.40 15.97 7.09
N ASN A 277 9.21 15.76 7.66
CA ASN A 277 9.04 15.13 8.96
C ASN A 277 9.46 13.65 8.92
N VAL A 278 10.60 13.33 9.52
CA VAL A 278 11.15 11.96 9.51
C VAL A 278 10.29 10.99 10.30
N GLU A 279 9.84 11.35 11.51
CA GLU A 279 9.03 10.47 12.35
C GLU A 279 7.68 10.12 11.70
N LYS A 280 7.11 11.04 10.92
CA LYS A 280 5.87 10.83 10.15
C LYS A 280 6.09 10.29 8.74
N GLY A 281 7.34 10.08 8.33
CA GLY A 281 7.73 9.59 7.01
C GLY A 281 8.30 10.70 6.14
N TYR A 282 9.62 10.75 6.04
CA TYR A 282 10.30 11.67 5.11
C TYR A 282 9.88 11.32 3.68
N THR A 283 9.36 12.32 2.98
CA THR A 283 8.73 12.21 1.66
C THR A 283 9.49 13.06 0.64
N TYR A 284 9.58 12.55 -0.58
CA TYR A 284 10.06 13.28 -1.74
C TYR A 284 9.33 12.81 -3.02
N CYS A 285 9.30 13.67 -4.02
CA CYS A 285 8.53 13.45 -5.24
C CYS A 285 9.48 13.42 -6.44
N CYS A 286 9.24 12.54 -7.39
CA CYS A 286 10.06 12.32 -8.57
C CYS A 286 9.25 12.53 -9.84
N LYS A 287 9.86 13.17 -10.83
CA LYS A 287 9.42 13.03 -12.22
C LYS A 287 9.69 11.61 -12.69
N MET A 288 8.77 11.02 -13.46
CA MET A 288 8.93 9.64 -13.96
C MET A 288 10.20 9.48 -14.80
N ASP A 289 10.55 10.46 -15.64
CA ASP A 289 11.79 10.47 -16.45
C ASP A 289 13.08 10.33 -15.63
N SER A 290 13.04 10.67 -14.34
CA SER A 290 14.19 10.61 -13.43
C SER A 290 14.36 9.24 -12.76
N LEU A 291 13.40 8.32 -12.91
CA LEU A 291 13.36 7.04 -12.20
C LEU A 291 13.99 5.86 -12.94
N LYS A 292 14.90 6.13 -13.90
CA LYS A 292 15.51 5.09 -14.76
C LYS A 292 15.95 3.86 -13.95
N ASN A 293 15.22 2.76 -14.13
CA ASN A 293 15.43 1.44 -13.51
C ASN A 293 15.17 1.32 -12.00
N SER A 294 14.65 2.36 -11.32
CA SER A 294 14.35 2.28 -9.88
C SER A 294 13.11 1.42 -9.57
N LEU A 295 12.17 1.36 -10.50
CA LEU A 295 10.91 0.60 -10.41
C LEU A 295 10.71 -0.23 -11.71
N PRO A 296 11.51 -1.29 -11.93
CA PRO A 296 11.57 -2.02 -13.20
C PRO A 296 10.30 -2.84 -13.53
N TYR A 297 9.39 -2.97 -12.58
CA TYR A 297 8.11 -3.67 -12.71
C TYR A 297 6.95 -2.78 -13.14
N LEU A 298 7.16 -1.47 -13.24
CA LEU A 298 6.16 -0.58 -13.80
C LEU A 298 6.14 -0.69 -15.32
N PRO A 299 4.97 -0.54 -15.97
CA PRO A 299 4.91 -0.48 -17.42
C PRO A 299 5.75 0.70 -17.94
N GLU A 300 6.28 0.60 -19.17
CA GLU A 300 6.96 1.72 -19.80
C GLU A 300 6.01 2.92 -19.90
N MET A 301 6.46 4.07 -19.38
CA MET A 301 5.69 5.31 -19.42
C MET A 301 6.28 6.25 -20.47
N SER A 302 5.40 6.86 -21.26
CA SER A 302 5.76 7.95 -22.15
C SER A 302 6.25 9.16 -21.35
N LYS A 303 6.86 10.15 -22.04
CA LYS A 303 7.13 11.45 -21.43
C LYS A 303 5.81 12.10 -21.00
N GLU A 304 5.58 12.09 -19.70
CA GLU A 304 4.42 12.67 -19.05
C GLU A 304 4.81 13.98 -18.37
N GLN A 305 3.87 14.91 -18.31
CA GLN A 305 4.03 16.14 -17.55
C GLN A 305 3.98 15.84 -16.05
N LEU A 306 4.48 16.74 -15.21
CA LEU A 306 4.37 16.57 -13.77
C LEU A 306 2.90 16.69 -13.34
N LEU A 307 2.42 15.77 -12.51
CA LEU A 307 1.07 15.81 -11.94
C LEU A 307 0.98 16.89 -10.84
N THR A 308 0.63 18.12 -11.21
CA THR A 308 0.58 19.29 -10.31
C THR A 308 -0.79 19.62 -9.76
#